data_AF-A0A8B6CS94-F1
#
_entry.id   AF-A0A8B6CS94-F1
#
_cell.length_a   1.000
_cell.length_b   1.000
_cell.length_c   1.000
_cell.angle_alpha   90.00
_cell.angle_beta   90.00
_cell.angle_gamma   90.00
#
_symmetry.space_group_name_H-M   'P 1'
#
loop_
_entity.id
_entity.type
_entity.pdbx_description
1 polymer ?
#
loop_
_entity_poly.entity_id
_entity_poly.type
_entity_poly.pdbx_seq_one_letter_code
_entity_poly.pdbx_strand_id
1 'polypeptide(L)'
;MEELMKAINFTGPVIVSPSMSGKFSLPFLLSDPKNANKKSHGFIPVAPVIPENYKQYIKELQIPAAIVYGDKDSTFKNSVENVLSKLPNSRLFKIKDARHPAYLDQPEIWHKIIYIFLPAAFK
;
A
#
# COMPACT_ATOMS: atom_id res chain seq x y z
N MET A 1 12.24 -6.01 7.16
CA MET A 1 12.03 -4.62 6.72
C MET A 1 12.90 -3.66 7.52
N GLU A 2 12.79 -3.58 8.85
CA GLU A 2 13.64 -2.68 9.65
C GLU A 2 15.15 -2.92 9.43
N GLU A 3 15.60 -4.18 9.53
CA GLU A 3 17.00 -4.53 9.28
C GLU A 3 17.46 -4.24 7.84
N LEU A 4 16.56 -4.40 6.86
CA LEU A 4 16.87 -4.03 5.48
C LEU A 4 17.09 -2.52 5.36
N MET A 5 16.17 -1.69 5.88
CA MET A 5 16.28 -0.23 5.81
C MET A 5 17.54 0.28 6.49
N LYS A 6 17.93 -0.31 7.63
CA LYS A 6 19.20 -0.02 8.31
C LYS A 6 20.40 -0.39 7.44
N ALA A 7 20.41 -1.60 6.88
CA ALA A 7 21.53 -2.10 6.08
C ALA A 7 21.80 -1.26 4.81
N ILE A 8 20.76 -0.71 4.19
CA ILE A 8 20.88 0.15 3.00
C ILE A 8 20.89 1.65 3.31
N ASN A 9 20.88 2.03 4.60
CA ASN A 9 20.79 3.41 5.08
C ASN A 9 19.68 4.23 4.38
N PHE A 10 18.50 3.62 4.21
CA PHE A 10 17.40 4.23 3.47
C PHE A 10 16.28 4.65 4.42
N THR A 11 16.06 5.96 4.52
CA THR A 11 15.14 6.58 5.46
C THR A 11 13.89 7.08 4.77
N GLY A 12 12.72 6.73 5.30
CA GLY A 12 11.44 7.22 4.78
C GLY A 12 11.16 6.84 3.31
N PRO A 13 11.22 5.56 2.92
CA PRO A 13 10.77 5.18 1.58
C PRO A 13 9.29 5.52 1.36
N VAL A 14 8.88 5.60 0.10
CA VAL A 14 7.50 5.26 -0.29
C VAL A 14 7.49 3.77 -0.62
N ILE A 15 6.67 2.98 0.08
CA ILE A 15 6.67 1.53 -0.05
C ILE A 15 5.62 1.11 -1.07
N VAL A 16 6.06 0.62 -2.22
CA VAL A 16 5.19 -0.10 -3.18
C VAL A 16 5.13 -1.57 -2.77
N SER A 17 3.92 -2.09 -2.56
CA SER A 17 3.72 -3.43 -1.99
C SER A 17 2.67 -4.24 -2.75
N PRO A 18 3.06 -4.91 -3.85
CA PRO A 18 2.18 -5.81 -4.59
C PRO A 18 1.99 -7.17 -3.91
N SER A 19 0.74 -7.59 -3.73
CA SER A 19 0.38 -8.95 -3.34
C SER A 19 1.09 -9.43 -2.06
N MET A 20 1.86 -10.52 -2.12
CA MET A 20 2.54 -11.14 -0.97
C MET A 20 3.47 -10.21 -0.20
N SER A 21 4.00 -9.14 -0.82
CA SER A 21 4.85 -8.17 -0.11
C SER A 21 4.09 -7.47 1.04
N GLY A 22 2.75 -7.45 0.99
CA GLY A 22 1.89 -6.98 2.07
C GLY A 22 2.17 -7.65 3.41
N LYS A 23 2.56 -8.94 3.41
CA LYS A 23 2.95 -9.69 4.62
C LYS A 23 4.20 -9.14 5.30
N PHE A 24 5.00 -8.34 4.61
CA PHE A 24 6.22 -7.71 5.15
C PHE A 24 6.04 -6.22 5.39
N SER A 25 5.38 -5.51 4.46
CA SER A 25 5.17 -4.07 4.58
C SER A 25 4.20 -3.72 5.70
N LEU A 26 3.14 -4.51 5.91
CA LEU A 26 2.15 -4.21 6.95
C LEU A 26 2.69 -4.39 8.37
N PRO A 27 3.37 -5.49 8.74
CA PRO A 27 4.02 -5.57 10.05
C PRO A 27 5.00 -4.44 10.32
N PHE A 28 5.76 -4.02 9.31
CA PHE A 28 6.69 -2.90 9.41
C PHE A 28 5.96 -1.59 9.72
N LEU A 29 4.92 -1.26 8.95
CA LEU A 29 4.16 -0.03 9.13
C LEU A 29 3.30 -0.03 10.42
N LEU A 30 2.74 -1.18 10.79
CA LEU A 30 1.86 -1.35 11.95
C LEU A 30 2.62 -1.62 13.25
N SER A 31 3.94 -1.66 13.23
CA SER A 31 4.75 -1.74 14.46
C SER A 31 4.67 -0.47 15.31
N ASP A 32 4.38 0.68 14.69
CA ASP A 32 4.03 1.94 15.34
C ASP A 32 3.05 2.71 14.44
N PRO A 33 1.77 2.32 14.41
CA PRO A 33 0.83 2.73 13.37
C PRO A 33 0.55 4.24 13.40
N LYS A 34 0.57 4.86 14.58
CA LYS A 34 0.35 6.30 14.76
C LYS A 34 1.53 7.16 14.30
N ASN A 35 2.74 6.59 14.25
CA ASN A 35 3.95 7.27 13.78
C ASN A 35 4.54 6.61 12.54
N ALA A 36 3.74 5.89 11.75
CA ALA A 36 4.22 5.19 10.56
C ALA A 36 4.88 6.14 9.55
N ASN A 37 4.44 7.40 9.50
CA ASN A 37 5.06 8.47 8.71
C ASN A 37 6.55 8.74 9.06
N LYS A 38 7.01 8.44 10.28
CA LYS A 38 8.43 8.52 10.65
C LYS A 38 9.27 7.42 9.99
N LYS A 39 8.65 6.28 9.67
CA LYS A 39 9.31 5.12 9.06
C LYS A 39 9.20 5.14 7.53
N SER A 40 8.15 5.74 6.98
CA SER A 40 7.79 5.68 5.56
C SER A 40 6.98 6.92 5.18
N HIS A 41 7.31 7.57 4.07
CA HIS A 41 6.57 8.75 3.58
C HIS A 41 5.23 8.37 2.94
N GLY A 42 5.11 7.16 2.40
CA GLY A 42 3.86 6.71 1.79
C GLY A 42 3.76 5.19 1.65
N PHE A 43 2.55 4.71 1.39
CA PHE A 43 2.26 3.30 1.17
C PHE A 43 1.40 3.08 -0.08
N ILE A 44 1.86 2.24 -1.00
CA ILE A 44 1.17 1.93 -2.25
C ILE A 44 0.90 0.42 -2.30
N PRO A 45 -0.13 -0.08 -1.60
CA PRO A 45 -0.52 -1.47 -1.69
C PRO A 45 -1.15 -1.75 -3.07
N VAL A 46 -0.67 -2.79 -3.76
CA VAL A 46 -1.31 -3.29 -4.99
C VAL A 46 -1.90 -4.66 -4.72
N ALA A 47 -3.22 -4.73 -4.51
CA ALA A 47 -3.93 -5.94 -4.10
C ALA A 47 -3.14 -6.79 -3.05
N PRO A 48 -2.75 -6.20 -1.90
CA PRO A 48 -1.81 -6.82 -0.99
C PRO A 48 -2.44 -7.99 -0.25
N VAL A 49 -1.59 -8.92 0.20
CA VAL A 49 -1.97 -9.88 1.23
C VAL A 49 -1.91 -9.20 2.60
N ILE A 50 -3.01 -9.24 3.34
CA ILE A 50 -3.14 -8.69 4.69
C ILE A 50 -3.20 -9.86 5.68
N PRO A 51 -2.18 -10.06 6.53
CA PRO A 51 -2.25 -11.11 7.53
C PRO A 51 -3.38 -10.85 8.53
N GLU A 52 -4.08 -11.91 8.97
CA GLU A 52 -5.33 -11.81 9.73
C GLU A 52 -5.18 -10.98 11.01
N ASN A 53 -4.10 -11.21 11.75
CA ASN A 53 -3.80 -10.52 13.01
C ASN A 53 -3.60 -9.01 12.84
N TYR A 54 -3.30 -8.53 11.63
CA TYR A 54 -3.08 -7.11 11.34
C TYR A 54 -4.33 -6.36 10.84
N LYS A 55 -5.37 -7.06 10.36
CA LYS A 55 -6.56 -6.43 9.76
C LYS A 55 -7.24 -5.41 10.67
N GLN A 56 -7.29 -5.69 11.98
CA GLN A 56 -7.93 -4.82 12.96
C GLN A 56 -7.20 -3.48 13.19
N TYR A 57 -5.89 -3.44 12.96
CA TYR A 57 -5.04 -2.27 13.22
C TYR A 57 -4.90 -1.34 12.01
N ILE A 58 -5.40 -1.74 10.84
CA ILE A 58 -5.31 -0.95 9.59
C ILE A 58 -5.92 0.45 9.76
N LYS A 59 -6.99 0.58 10.54
CA LYS A 59 -7.64 1.85 10.86
C LYS A 59 -6.77 2.83 11.67
N GLU A 60 -5.74 2.33 12.35
CA GLU A 60 -4.85 3.14 13.18
C GLU A 60 -3.67 3.69 12.39
N LEU A 61 -3.43 3.16 11.17
CA LEU A 61 -2.26 3.48 10.39
C LEU A 61 -2.32 4.91 9.83
N GLN A 62 -1.45 5.78 10.34
CA GLN A 62 -1.33 7.18 9.94
C GLN A 62 -0.20 7.35 8.92
N ILE A 63 -0.52 7.09 7.66
CA ILE A 63 0.39 7.31 6.52
C ILE A 63 -0.40 7.62 5.25
N PRO A 64 0.08 8.53 4.37
CA PRO A 64 -0.49 8.68 3.03
C PRO A 64 -0.47 7.35 2.27
N ALA A 65 -1.61 6.95 1.70
CA ALA A 65 -1.71 5.69 0.96
C ALA A 65 -2.44 5.79 -0.38
N ALA A 66 -1.93 5.07 -1.39
CA ALA A 66 -2.58 4.85 -2.67
C ALA A 66 -2.90 3.35 -2.83
N ILE A 67 -4.15 2.97 -2.57
CA ILE A 67 -4.60 1.59 -2.70
C ILE A 67 -4.90 1.30 -4.16
N VAL A 68 -4.19 0.36 -4.77
CA VAL A 68 -4.31 0.05 -6.19
C VAL A 68 -4.79 -1.38 -6.40
N TYR A 69 -5.69 -1.58 -7.36
CA TYR A 69 -6.13 -2.91 -7.79
C TYR A 69 -6.71 -2.86 -9.20
N GLY A 70 -6.76 -4.01 -9.87
CA GLY A 70 -7.42 -4.16 -11.16
C GLY A 70 -8.91 -4.48 -11.01
N ASP A 71 -9.75 -3.94 -11.89
CA ASP A 71 -11.20 -4.21 -11.87
C ASP A 71 -11.57 -5.68 -12.19
N LYS A 72 -10.68 -6.42 -12.85
CA LYS A 72 -10.78 -7.87 -13.11
C LYS A 72 -10.07 -8.71 -12.05
N ASP A 73 -9.53 -8.09 -10.98
CA ASP A 73 -8.97 -8.83 -9.85
C ASP A 73 -10.08 -9.35 -8.94
N SER A 74 -10.36 -10.66 -9.00
CA SER A 74 -11.30 -11.34 -8.11
C SER A 74 -10.76 -11.53 -6.69
N THR A 75 -9.44 -11.50 -6.49
CA THR A 75 -8.80 -11.70 -5.17
C THR A 75 -8.98 -10.48 -4.27
N PHE A 76 -9.09 -9.29 -4.86
CA PHE A 76 -9.31 -8.04 -4.12
C PHE A 76 -10.75 -7.90 -3.60
N LYS A 77 -11.73 -8.40 -4.36
CA LYS A 77 -13.14 -7.96 -4.35
C LYS A 77 -13.96 -8.16 -3.08
N ASN A 78 -13.45 -8.79 -2.02
CA ASN A 78 -14.25 -8.99 -0.79
C ASN A 78 -13.49 -8.74 0.51
N SER A 79 -12.30 -9.34 0.70
CA SER A 79 -11.60 -9.26 1.99
C SER A 79 -10.62 -8.09 2.07
N VAL A 80 -9.98 -7.73 0.96
CA VAL A 80 -8.95 -6.69 0.91
C VAL A 80 -9.58 -5.30 0.88
N GLU A 81 -10.60 -5.10 0.03
CA GLU A 81 -11.31 -3.81 -0.08
C GLU A 81 -11.93 -3.38 1.26
N ASN A 82 -12.63 -4.29 1.94
CA ASN A 82 -13.27 -4.04 3.24
C ASN A 82 -12.29 -3.69 4.37
N VAL A 83 -11.02 -4.10 4.23
CA VAL A 83 -9.99 -3.82 5.22
C VAL A 83 -9.27 -2.53 4.86
N LEU A 84 -8.82 -2.36 3.62
CA LEU A 84 -8.04 -1.18 3.21
C LEU A 84 -8.88 0.09 3.11
N SER A 85 -10.20 -0.01 2.88
CA SER A 85 -11.10 1.15 2.97
C SER A 85 -11.12 1.80 4.35
N LYS A 86 -10.62 1.11 5.39
CA LYS A 86 -10.48 1.65 6.75
C LYS A 86 -9.21 2.49 6.93
N LEU A 87 -8.31 2.56 5.95
CA LEU A 87 -7.12 3.41 6.02
C LEU A 87 -7.53 4.89 5.96
N PRO A 88 -7.25 5.69 7.01
CA PRO A 88 -7.80 7.04 7.12
C PRO A 88 -7.27 8.00 6.05
N ASN A 89 -5.98 7.90 5.71
CA ASN A 89 -5.31 8.83 4.78
C ASN A 89 -5.06 8.16 3.42
N SER A 90 -6.08 7.49 2.88
CA SER A 90 -5.95 6.68 1.66
C SER A 90 -6.77 7.19 0.47
N ARG A 91 -6.30 6.88 -0.73
CA ARG A 91 -7.05 7.03 -1.98
C ARG A 91 -7.10 5.70 -2.71
N LEU A 92 -8.27 5.35 -3.22
CA LEU A 92 -8.50 4.11 -3.96
C LEU A 92 -8.35 4.34 -5.46
N PHE A 93 -7.53 3.54 -6.12
CA PHE A 93 -7.27 3.55 -7.55
C PHE A 93 -7.62 2.19 -8.14
N LYS A 94 -8.81 2.10 -8.73
CA LYS A 94 -9.22 0.95 -9.53
C LYS A 94 -8.75 1.13 -10.97
N ILE A 95 -7.88 0.25 -11.44
CA ILE A 95 -7.37 0.25 -12.81
C ILE A 95 -8.35 -0.56 -13.68
N LYS A 96 -8.91 0.09 -14.69
CA LYS A 96 -9.84 -0.53 -15.64
C LYS A 96 -9.10 -1.54 -16.54
N ASP A 97 -9.79 -2.62 -16.88
CA ASP A 97 -9.30 -3.68 -17.77
C ASP A 97 -8.01 -4.36 -17.28
N ALA A 98 -7.81 -4.42 -15.96
CA ALA A 98 -6.60 -4.95 -15.34
C ALA A 98 -6.90 -6.07 -14.33
N ARG A 99 -6.05 -7.08 -14.27
CA ARG A 99 -6.10 -8.22 -13.35
C ARG A 99 -5.29 -7.91 -12.07
N HIS A 100 -4.94 -8.97 -11.34
CA HIS A 100 -4.20 -8.88 -10.08
C HIS A 100 -2.89 -8.07 -10.16
N PRO A 101 -1.96 -8.32 -11.11
CA PRO A 101 -0.79 -7.47 -11.29
C PRO A 101 -1.14 -6.23 -12.12
N ALA A 102 -1.99 -5.35 -11.58
CA ALA A 102 -2.59 -4.26 -12.34
C ALA A 102 -1.58 -3.30 -13.00
N TYR A 103 -0.39 -3.16 -12.41
CA TYR A 103 0.72 -2.37 -12.96
C TYR A 103 1.38 -2.99 -14.20
N LEU A 104 1.25 -4.31 -14.40
CA LEU A 104 1.73 -4.98 -15.63
C LEU A 104 0.69 -4.90 -16.74
N ASP A 105 -0.60 -4.97 -16.40
CA ASP A 105 -1.67 -4.94 -17.40
C ASP A 105 -1.89 -3.51 -17.96
N GLN A 106 -1.70 -2.46 -17.13
CA GLN A 106 -1.88 -1.06 -17.52
C GLN A 106 -0.74 -0.17 -17.00
N PRO A 107 0.49 -0.32 -17.53
CA PRO A 107 1.67 0.39 -17.02
C PRO A 107 1.56 1.92 -17.12
N GLU A 108 0.95 2.44 -18.19
CA GLU A 108 0.68 3.87 -18.40
C GLU A 108 -0.18 4.45 -17.27
N ILE A 109 -1.25 3.76 -16.90
CA ILE A 109 -2.16 4.18 -15.82
C ILE A 109 -1.44 4.08 -14.47
N TRP A 110 -0.68 3.00 -14.26
CA TRP A 110 0.15 2.83 -13.07
C TRP A 110 1.12 4.01 -12.87
N HIS A 111 1.88 4.38 -13.88
CA HIS A 111 2.82 5.51 -13.78
C HIS A 111 2.12 6.83 -13.48
N LYS A 112 0.92 7.07 -14.05
CA LYS A 112 0.10 8.24 -13.72
C LYS A 112 -0.35 8.24 -12.26
N ILE A 113 -0.76 7.08 -11.72
CA ILE A 113 -1.12 6.95 -10.29
C ILE A 113 0.06 7.30 -9.40
N ILE A 114 1.25 6.77 -9.69
CA ILE A 114 2.48 7.08 -8.94
C ILE A 114 2.77 8.57 -8.99
N TYR A 115 2.76 9.17 -10.18
CA TYR A 115 3.01 10.60 -10.37
C TYR A 115 2.03 11.49 -9.57
N ILE A 116 0.74 11.12 -9.55
CA ILE A 116 -0.29 11.84 -8.79
C ILE A 116 -0.12 11.66 -7.27
N PHE A 117 0.31 10.48 -6.82
CA PHE A 117 0.41 10.15 -5.41
C PHE A 117 1.65 10.72 -4.73
N LEU A 118 2.83 10.67 -5.37
CA LEU A 118 4.10 11.03 -4.72
C LEU A 118 4.08 12.43 -4.08
N PRO A 119 3.51 13.49 -4.69
CA PRO A 119 3.43 14.80 -4.05
C PRO A 119 2.63 14.81 -2.74
N ALA A 120 1.72 13.86 -2.51
CA ALA A 120 0.97 13.74 -1.26
C ALA A 120 1.74 12.94 -0.18
N ALA A 121 2.73 12.13 -0.57
CA ALA A 121 3.53 11.34 0.36
C ALA A 121 4.61 12.18 1.08
N PHE A 122 5.07 13.27 0.48
CA PHE A 122 6.15 14.12 1.01
C PHE A 122 5.67 15.48 1.55
N LYS A 123 4.40 15.57 1.96
CA LYS A 123 3.86 16.73 2.67
C LYS A 123 3.94 16.53 4.16
#